data_AF-A0A942UIL0-F1
#
_entry.id   AF-A0A942UIL0-F1
#
_cell.length_a   1.000
_cell.length_b   1.000
_cell.length_c   1.000
_cell.angle_alpha   90.00
_cell.angle_beta   90.00
_cell.angle_gamma   90.00
#
_symmetry.space_group_name_H-M   'P 1'
#
loop_
_entity.id
_entity.type
_entity.pdbx_description
1 polymer ?
#
loop_
_entity_poly.entity_id
_entity_poly.type
_entity_poly.pdbx_seq_one_letter_code
_entity_poly.pdbx_strand_id
1 'polypeptide(L)'
;MKKIILFVLSLSLLLISGCLGSNPKKLNTSILKSISETKNEKGEIGLTEYEAPTLKDGLKSLPFKVKLPHDFPFDFVGYLPPVIYDLDGDRKKLLVMFNTTPIAKEGIGVIVKAYYPKDEVNGEPDTSISSKPRYSEVELKNGVVGRLYNSDNVFFDIDDVTYSVYYLDFYKSDNQVYEDIIDIANQMF
;
A
#
# COMPACT_ATOMS: atom_id res chain seq x y z
N MET A 1 47.26 1.50 -39.59
CA MET A 1 45.90 1.70 -39.04
C MET A 1 45.19 0.35 -38.84
N LYS A 2 45.75 -0.58 -38.04
CA LYS A 2 45.17 -1.92 -37.78
C LYS A 2 45.18 -2.33 -36.30
N LYS A 3 45.65 -1.45 -35.40
CA LYS A 3 45.78 -1.75 -33.95
C LYS A 3 44.76 -1.02 -33.06
N ILE A 4 43.98 -0.08 -33.60
CA ILE A 4 42.96 0.68 -32.85
C ILE A 4 41.58 0.02 -32.92
N ILE A 5 41.31 -0.76 -33.97
CA ILE A 5 39.98 -1.40 -34.18
C ILE A 5 39.71 -2.53 -33.18
N LEU A 6 40.76 -3.14 -32.58
CA LEU A 6 40.57 -4.21 -31.59
C LEU A 6 40.22 -3.72 -30.18
N PHE A 7 40.45 -2.46 -29.86
CA PHE A 7 40.19 -1.94 -28.50
C PHE A 7 38.76 -1.41 -28.33
N VAL A 8 38.11 -1.03 -29.44
CA VAL A 8 36.72 -0.51 -29.42
C VAL A 8 35.70 -1.66 -29.36
N LEU A 9 36.01 -2.84 -29.89
CA LEU A 9 35.10 -4.00 -29.82
C LEU A 9 35.04 -4.66 -28.44
N SER A 10 36.06 -4.50 -27.57
CA SER A 10 36.05 -5.11 -26.23
C SER A 10 35.33 -4.26 -25.18
N LEU A 11 35.00 -2.99 -25.49
CA LEU A 11 34.33 -2.09 -24.55
C LEU A 11 32.79 -2.11 -24.69
N SER A 12 32.27 -2.69 -25.78
CA SER A 12 30.82 -2.79 -26.04
C SER A 12 30.13 -3.99 -25.38
N LEU A 13 30.89 -4.94 -24.80
CA LEU A 13 30.35 -6.14 -24.15
C LEU A 13 30.09 -6.01 -22.64
N LEU A 14 30.41 -4.86 -22.03
CA LEU A 14 30.26 -4.64 -20.58
C LEU A 14 28.97 -3.90 -20.16
N LEU A 15 28.08 -3.59 -21.10
CA LEU A 15 26.82 -2.87 -20.81
C LEU A 15 25.58 -3.77 -20.70
N ILE A 16 25.74 -5.11 -20.68
CA ILE A 16 24.60 -6.06 -20.58
C ILE A 16 24.47 -6.67 -19.17
N SER A 17 25.14 -6.11 -18.16
CA SER A 17 24.90 -6.50 -16.77
C SER A 17 23.64 -5.81 -16.24
N GLY A 18 22.53 -6.54 -16.38
CA GLY A 18 21.46 -6.55 -15.39
C GLY A 18 20.38 -5.51 -15.57
N CYS A 19 19.45 -5.78 -16.49
CA CYS A 19 18.05 -5.55 -16.18
C CYS A 19 17.75 -6.41 -14.93
N LEU A 20 18.00 -5.88 -13.72
CA LEU A 20 17.47 -6.45 -12.49
C LEU A 20 15.96 -6.26 -12.58
N GLY A 21 15.28 -7.18 -13.25
CA GLY A 21 13.90 -7.47 -12.92
C GLY A 21 13.92 -7.93 -11.47
N SER A 22 13.74 -6.99 -10.54
CA SER A 22 13.61 -7.31 -9.13
C SER A 22 12.34 -8.14 -9.00
N ASN A 23 12.50 -9.46 -8.91
CA ASN A 23 11.39 -10.32 -8.52
C ASN A 23 10.78 -9.73 -7.25
N PRO A 24 9.45 -9.59 -7.17
CA PRO A 24 8.82 -9.02 -5.99
C PRO A 24 9.27 -9.81 -4.76
N LYS A 25 9.67 -9.08 -3.71
CA LYS A 25 10.03 -9.71 -2.45
C LYS A 25 8.76 -10.31 -1.86
N LYS A 26 8.90 -11.44 -1.18
CA LYS A 26 7.77 -12.20 -0.63
C LYS A 26 7.48 -11.79 0.82
N LEU A 27 6.21 -11.87 1.20
CA LEU A 27 5.78 -11.83 2.59
C LEU A 27 6.49 -12.90 3.43
N ASN A 28 7.07 -12.49 4.56
CA ASN A 28 7.59 -13.42 5.54
C ASN A 28 6.49 -13.87 6.50
N THR A 29 6.05 -15.12 6.38
CA THR A 29 4.95 -15.67 7.18
C THR A 29 5.40 -16.33 8.48
N SER A 30 6.70 -16.34 8.82
CA SER A 30 7.23 -17.13 9.94
C SER A 30 6.65 -16.78 11.31
N ILE A 31 6.14 -15.56 11.47
CA ILE A 31 5.55 -15.05 12.71
C ILE A 31 4.08 -14.68 12.56
N LEU A 32 3.49 -14.94 11.39
CA LEU A 32 2.10 -14.62 11.09
C LEU A 32 1.21 -15.83 11.37
N LYS A 33 0.00 -15.57 11.84
CA LYS A 33 -1.03 -16.60 12.03
C LYS A 33 -1.93 -16.62 10.80
N SER A 34 -2.02 -17.77 10.11
CA SER A 34 -3.03 -17.96 9.06
C SER A 34 -4.42 -18.03 9.71
N ILE A 35 -5.33 -17.19 9.26
CA ILE A 35 -6.72 -17.11 9.74
C ILE A 35 -7.65 -17.86 8.79
N SER A 36 -7.46 -17.69 7.48
CA SER A 36 -8.30 -18.27 6.45
C SER A 36 -7.53 -18.53 5.15
N GLU A 37 -7.94 -19.57 4.42
CA GLU A 37 -7.39 -19.92 3.11
C GLU A 37 -8.55 -20.26 2.15
N THR A 38 -8.55 -19.63 0.98
CA THR A 38 -9.52 -19.89 -0.09
C THR A 38 -8.79 -20.47 -1.29
N LYS A 39 -9.37 -21.50 -1.90
CA LYS A 39 -8.84 -22.13 -3.11
C LYS A 39 -9.46 -21.53 -4.37
N ASN A 40 -8.67 -21.44 -5.44
CA ASN A 40 -9.14 -21.06 -6.77
C ASN A 40 -9.91 -22.22 -7.43
N GLU A 41 -10.43 -21.99 -8.64
CA GLU A 41 -11.19 -23.01 -9.42
C GLU A 41 -10.37 -24.27 -9.74
N LYS A 42 -9.03 -24.19 -9.71
CA LYS A 42 -8.11 -25.31 -9.92
C LYS A 42 -7.76 -26.06 -8.64
N GLY A 43 -8.27 -25.64 -7.48
CA GLY A 43 -8.01 -26.24 -6.18
C GLY A 43 -6.67 -25.82 -5.53
N GLU A 44 -5.97 -24.86 -6.13
CA GLU A 44 -4.75 -24.26 -5.60
C GLU A 44 -5.11 -23.13 -4.61
N ILE A 45 -4.22 -22.77 -3.67
CA ILE A 45 -4.46 -21.64 -2.77
C ILE A 45 -4.51 -20.36 -3.62
N GLY A 46 -5.63 -19.64 -3.54
CA GLY A 46 -5.86 -18.41 -4.28
C GLY A 46 -5.94 -17.17 -3.40
N LEU A 47 -6.23 -17.30 -2.11
CA LEU A 47 -6.19 -16.21 -1.13
C LEU A 47 -5.81 -16.79 0.23
N THR A 48 -4.89 -16.14 0.95
CA THR A 48 -4.63 -16.43 2.36
C THR A 48 -4.71 -15.15 3.18
N GLU A 49 -5.43 -15.21 4.28
CA GLU A 49 -5.52 -14.13 5.26
C GLU A 49 -4.63 -14.44 6.46
N TYR A 50 -3.77 -13.50 6.81
CA TYR A 50 -2.87 -13.57 7.93
C TYR A 50 -3.15 -12.47 8.95
N GLU A 51 -3.04 -12.80 10.23
CA GLU A 51 -2.98 -11.84 11.33
C GLU A 51 -1.56 -11.78 11.87
N ALA A 52 -1.03 -10.57 12.03
CA ALA A 52 0.21 -10.39 12.78
C ALA A 52 -0.07 -10.36 14.29
N PRO A 53 0.81 -10.89 15.16
CA PRO A 53 0.63 -10.79 16.61
C PRO A 53 0.67 -9.35 17.14
N THR A 54 1.46 -8.50 16.49
CA THR A 54 1.61 -7.08 16.83
C THR A 54 1.81 -6.24 15.56
N LEU A 55 1.60 -4.92 15.67
CA LEU A 55 1.94 -3.99 14.59
C LEU A 55 3.38 -4.15 14.11
N LYS A 56 4.33 -4.26 15.05
CA LYS A 56 5.76 -4.39 14.77
C LYS A 56 6.07 -5.66 13.97
N ASP A 57 5.46 -6.78 14.35
CA ASP A 57 5.63 -8.06 13.66
C ASP A 57 5.03 -8.01 12.26
N GLY A 58 3.88 -7.37 12.10
CA GLY A 58 3.27 -7.12 10.80
C GLY A 58 4.21 -6.32 9.89
N LEU A 59 4.67 -5.16 10.34
CA LEU A 59 5.59 -4.30 9.58
C LEU A 59 6.90 -5.01 9.21
N LYS A 60 7.46 -5.83 10.12
CA LYS A 60 8.69 -6.60 9.87
C LYS A 60 8.49 -7.73 8.85
N SER A 61 7.26 -8.22 8.70
CA SER A 61 6.94 -9.32 7.81
C SER A 61 6.80 -8.87 6.35
N LEU A 62 6.55 -7.57 6.12
CA LEU A 62 6.29 -7.03 4.79
C LEU A 62 7.55 -6.98 3.91
N PRO A 63 7.40 -7.20 2.60
CA PRO A 63 8.50 -7.08 1.64
C PRO A 63 8.89 -5.63 1.30
N PHE A 64 8.12 -4.66 1.80
CA PHE A 64 8.28 -3.22 1.60
C PHE A 64 8.23 -2.48 2.96
N LYS A 65 8.69 -1.23 2.98
CA LYS A 65 8.63 -0.38 4.19
C LYS A 65 7.30 0.36 4.22
N VAL A 66 6.74 0.52 5.41
CA VAL A 66 5.53 1.32 5.62
C VAL A 66 5.79 2.34 6.71
N LYS A 67 5.45 3.60 6.43
CA LYS A 67 5.35 4.67 7.42
C LYS A 67 3.86 4.91 7.67
N LEU A 68 3.44 4.79 8.92
CA LEU A 68 2.05 5.01 9.31
C LEU A 68 1.88 6.41 9.92
N PRO A 69 0.71 7.04 9.77
CA PRO A 69 0.37 8.24 10.53
C PRO A 69 0.35 7.92 12.04
N HIS A 70 0.63 8.93 12.84
CA HIS A 70 0.75 8.81 14.29
C HIS A 70 0.02 9.93 15.04
N ASP A 71 -0.31 11.02 14.34
CA ASP A 71 -1.14 12.10 14.85
C ASP A 71 -2.52 12.03 14.18
N PHE A 72 -3.57 12.07 14.99
CA PHE A 72 -4.96 11.97 14.54
C PHE A 72 -5.81 13.00 15.28
N PRO A 73 -6.93 13.44 14.69
CA PRO A 73 -7.84 14.38 15.36
C PRO A 73 -8.69 13.71 16.46
N PHE A 74 -8.16 12.67 17.10
CA PHE A 74 -8.76 11.92 18.20
C PHE A 74 -7.69 11.16 18.99
N ASP A 75 -7.96 10.92 20.28
CA ASP A 75 -7.10 10.09 21.11
C ASP A 75 -7.27 8.61 20.78
N PHE A 76 -6.15 7.89 20.63
CA PHE A 76 -6.10 6.47 20.32
C PHE A 76 -4.95 5.79 21.09
N VAL A 77 -5.06 4.49 21.34
CA VAL A 77 -4.03 3.70 22.07
C VAL A 77 -2.96 3.13 21.15
N GLY A 78 -3.17 3.19 19.85
CA GLY A 78 -2.31 2.57 18.84
C GLY A 78 -3.11 1.92 17.72
N TYR A 79 -2.38 1.30 16.79
CA TYR A 79 -2.98 0.46 15.76
C TYR A 79 -3.34 -0.92 16.32
N LEU A 80 -4.43 -1.47 15.79
CA LEU A 80 -4.72 -2.89 15.93
C LEU A 80 -3.65 -3.74 15.21
N PRO A 81 -3.46 -5.00 15.59
CA PRO A 81 -2.61 -5.90 14.84
C PRO A 81 -3.07 -5.96 13.37
N PRO A 82 -2.17 -5.79 12.39
CA PRO A 82 -2.55 -5.69 11.00
C PRO A 82 -2.99 -7.04 10.42
N VAL A 83 -3.91 -6.95 9.48
CA VAL A 83 -4.35 -8.08 8.65
C VAL A 83 -3.67 -7.98 7.29
N ILE A 84 -3.16 -9.10 6.79
CA ILE A 84 -2.41 -9.19 5.53
C ILE A 84 -3.07 -10.25 4.66
N TYR A 85 -3.53 -9.84 3.48
CA TYR A 85 -4.08 -10.71 2.46
C TYR A 85 -3.02 -11.02 1.42
N ASP A 86 -2.68 -12.30 1.26
CA ASP A 86 -1.93 -12.84 0.13
C ASP A 86 -2.92 -13.20 -0.98
N LEU A 87 -3.02 -12.33 -1.99
CA LEU A 87 -4.12 -12.27 -2.95
C LEU A 87 -4.05 -13.35 -4.04
N ASP A 88 -2.96 -14.10 -4.13
CA ASP A 88 -2.78 -15.19 -5.09
C ASP A 88 -2.09 -16.42 -4.49
N GLY A 89 -1.84 -16.44 -3.18
CA GLY A 89 -1.21 -17.55 -2.45
C GLY A 89 0.30 -17.70 -2.69
N ASP A 90 0.92 -16.78 -3.44
CA ASP A 90 2.34 -16.85 -3.81
C ASP A 90 3.25 -15.96 -2.93
N ARG A 91 2.60 -15.15 -2.07
CA ARG A 91 3.13 -14.18 -1.12
C ARG A 91 3.71 -12.91 -1.74
N LYS A 92 3.45 -12.63 -3.00
CA LYS A 92 3.95 -11.42 -3.69
C LYS A 92 2.89 -10.37 -3.90
N LYS A 93 1.61 -10.74 -4.01
CA LYS A 93 0.50 -9.80 -4.17
C LYS A 93 -0.21 -9.62 -2.86
N LEU A 94 -0.07 -8.43 -2.28
CA LEU A 94 -0.47 -8.16 -0.90
C LEU A 94 -1.47 -7.01 -0.84
N LEU A 95 -2.51 -7.19 -0.03
CA LEU A 95 -3.27 -6.11 0.58
C LEU A 95 -3.01 -6.16 2.09
N VAL A 96 -2.49 -5.07 2.66
CA VAL A 96 -2.28 -4.94 4.10
C VAL A 96 -3.22 -3.90 4.67
N MET A 97 -3.87 -4.19 5.79
CA MET A 97 -4.77 -3.28 6.47
C MET A 97 -4.24 -2.92 7.86
N PHE A 98 -4.06 -1.62 8.09
CA PHE A 98 -3.73 -1.05 9.40
C PHE A 98 -4.91 -0.23 9.89
N ASN A 99 -5.53 -0.66 10.97
CA ASN A 99 -6.74 -0.03 11.51
C ASN A 99 -6.43 0.66 12.84
N THR A 100 -7.01 1.84 13.03
CA THR A 100 -7.08 2.48 14.35
C THR A 100 -8.43 3.18 14.54
N THR A 101 -8.88 3.20 15.80
CA THR A 101 -10.15 3.78 16.23
C THR A 101 -9.92 4.53 17.55
N PRO A 102 -10.73 5.56 17.85
CA PRO A 102 -10.58 6.28 19.12
C PRO A 102 -10.97 5.40 20.31
N ILE A 103 -10.51 5.81 21.50
CA ILE A 103 -10.72 5.07 22.75
C ILE A 103 -12.19 4.96 23.16
N ALA A 104 -13.00 5.99 22.88
CA ALA A 104 -14.32 6.14 23.50
C ALA A 104 -15.42 6.67 22.57
N LYS A 105 -15.21 6.66 21.25
CA LYS A 105 -16.14 7.29 20.30
C LYS A 105 -16.38 6.41 19.07
N GLU A 106 -17.53 5.76 19.02
CA GLU A 106 -17.98 5.04 17.83
C GLU A 106 -18.21 6.01 16.65
N GLY A 107 -18.18 5.50 15.42
CA GLY A 107 -18.41 6.32 14.23
C GLY A 107 -17.21 7.16 13.77
N ILE A 108 -16.02 6.89 14.33
CA ILE A 108 -14.76 7.47 13.90
C ILE A 108 -13.75 6.35 13.69
N GLY A 109 -12.95 6.43 12.62
CA GLY A 109 -11.87 5.47 12.40
C GLY A 109 -10.96 5.84 11.24
N VAL A 110 -9.76 5.29 11.28
CA VAL A 110 -8.80 5.36 10.18
C VAL A 110 -8.41 3.97 9.74
N ILE A 111 -8.42 3.76 8.43
CA ILE A 111 -7.91 2.55 7.78
C ILE A 111 -6.85 2.97 6.79
N VAL A 112 -5.62 2.51 7.01
CA VAL A 112 -4.55 2.61 6.00
C VAL A 112 -4.44 1.25 5.31
N LYS A 113 -4.65 1.24 4.00
CA LYS A 113 -4.45 0.07 3.15
C LYS A 113 -3.19 0.25 2.33
N ALA A 114 -2.41 -0.81 2.19
CA ALA A 114 -1.23 -0.86 1.33
C ALA A 114 -1.38 -2.01 0.33
N TYR A 115 -1.35 -1.67 -0.96
CA TYR A 115 -1.47 -2.59 -2.09
C TYR A 115 -0.11 -2.76 -2.76
N TYR A 116 0.38 -4.00 -2.83
CA TYR A 116 1.72 -4.31 -3.33
C TYR A 116 1.72 -5.52 -4.27
N PRO A 117 2.48 -5.52 -5.37
CA PRO A 117 3.09 -4.33 -5.98
C PRO A 117 2.02 -3.50 -6.69
N LYS A 118 2.17 -2.18 -6.71
CA LYS A 118 1.18 -1.24 -7.27
C LYS A 118 0.72 -1.56 -8.70
N ASP A 119 1.63 -2.08 -9.53
CA ASP A 119 1.35 -2.36 -10.95
C ASP A 119 0.54 -3.65 -11.16
N GLU A 120 0.40 -4.47 -10.11
CA GLU A 120 -0.31 -5.76 -10.18
C GLU A 120 -1.57 -5.81 -9.30
N VAL A 121 -1.68 -4.92 -8.32
CA VAL A 121 -2.79 -4.88 -7.37
C VAL A 121 -3.43 -3.49 -7.41
N ASN A 122 -4.53 -3.38 -8.15
CA ASN A 122 -5.31 -2.13 -8.16
C ASN A 122 -6.19 -2.05 -6.92
N GLY A 123 -5.87 -1.12 -6.01
CA GLY A 123 -6.69 -0.80 -4.85
C GLY A 123 -7.79 0.22 -5.11
N GLU A 124 -7.72 0.94 -6.23
CA GLU A 124 -8.63 2.04 -6.52
C GLU A 124 -10.01 1.58 -7.00
N PRO A 125 -11.06 2.37 -6.72
CA PRO A 125 -12.39 2.11 -7.26
C PRO A 125 -12.37 2.00 -8.78
N ASP A 126 -13.08 1.00 -9.33
CA ASP A 126 -13.25 0.87 -10.77
C ASP A 126 -14.07 2.06 -11.32
N THR A 127 -13.41 2.90 -12.12
CA THR A 127 -14.01 4.07 -12.76
C THR A 127 -14.44 3.80 -14.20
N SER A 128 -14.28 2.59 -14.73
CA SER A 128 -14.55 2.21 -16.13
C SER A 128 -15.99 2.45 -16.60
N ILE A 129 -16.92 2.67 -15.67
CA ILE A 129 -18.34 2.96 -15.94
C ILE A 129 -18.54 4.43 -16.39
N SER A 130 -17.54 5.30 -16.25
CA SER A 130 -17.61 6.74 -16.53
C SER A 130 -16.43 7.21 -17.36
N SER A 131 -16.66 8.08 -18.35
CA SER A 131 -15.61 8.72 -19.14
C SER A 131 -14.84 9.81 -18.37
N LYS A 132 -15.30 10.19 -17.17
CA LYS A 132 -14.62 11.12 -16.28
C LYS A 132 -14.13 10.40 -15.01
N PRO A 133 -12.91 10.69 -14.55
CA PRO A 133 -12.44 10.21 -13.26
C PRO A 133 -13.38 10.67 -12.14
N ARG A 134 -13.69 9.78 -11.21
CA ARG A 134 -14.55 10.05 -10.04
C ARG A 134 -13.75 10.51 -8.82
N TYR A 135 -12.59 11.11 -9.05
CA TYR A 135 -11.71 11.65 -8.03
C TYR A 135 -11.34 13.10 -8.32
N SER A 136 -10.92 13.81 -7.27
CA SER A 136 -10.18 15.07 -7.40
C SER A 136 -8.71 14.82 -7.11
N GLU A 137 -7.82 15.46 -7.86
CA GLU A 137 -6.39 15.44 -7.54
C GLU A 137 -6.11 16.38 -6.36
N VAL A 138 -5.24 15.94 -5.46
CA VAL A 138 -4.76 16.71 -4.30
C VAL A 138 -3.25 16.64 -4.26
N GLU A 139 -2.59 17.75 -3.93
CA GLU A 139 -1.14 17.73 -3.72
C GLU A 139 -0.83 17.32 -2.28
N LEU A 140 -0.10 16.23 -2.13
CA LEU A 140 0.45 15.76 -0.86
C LEU A 140 1.92 16.22 -0.73
N LYS A 141 2.45 16.05 0.48
CA LYS A 141 3.82 16.39 0.83
C LYS A 141 4.84 15.78 -0.15
N ASN A 142 5.92 16.53 -0.39
CA ASN A 142 6.97 16.19 -1.36
C ASN A 142 6.49 16.17 -2.83
N GLY A 143 5.38 16.83 -3.16
CA GLY A 143 4.86 16.95 -4.53
C GLY A 143 4.21 15.66 -5.04
N VAL A 144 3.82 14.76 -4.14
CA VAL A 144 3.11 13.53 -4.49
C VAL A 144 1.66 13.87 -4.82
N VAL A 145 1.17 13.43 -5.97
CA VAL A 145 -0.22 13.65 -6.37
C VAL A 145 -1.10 12.53 -5.80
N GLY A 146 -2.02 12.91 -4.91
CA GLY A 146 -3.07 12.04 -4.39
C GLY A 146 -4.34 12.11 -5.21
N ARG A 147 -5.16 11.06 -5.12
CA ARG A 147 -6.45 10.90 -5.78
C ARG A 147 -7.51 10.74 -4.70
N LEU A 148 -8.32 11.77 -4.51
CA LEU A 148 -9.33 11.84 -3.46
C LEU A 148 -10.71 11.42 -3.98
N TYR A 149 -11.32 10.45 -3.32
CA TYR A 149 -12.67 9.95 -3.56
C TYR A 149 -13.56 10.29 -2.36
N ASN A 150 -14.77 10.82 -2.62
CA ASN A 150 -15.82 11.07 -1.62
C ASN A 150 -15.38 11.79 -0.32
N SER A 151 -14.37 12.66 -0.37
CA SER A 151 -13.77 13.41 0.75
C SER A 151 -13.12 12.59 1.88
N ASP A 152 -13.38 11.28 1.94
CA ASP A 152 -13.02 10.39 3.06
C ASP A 152 -11.98 9.33 2.68
N ASN A 153 -11.52 9.31 1.43
CA ASN A 153 -10.55 8.34 0.95
C ASN A 153 -9.55 8.94 -0.04
N VAL A 154 -8.26 8.94 0.31
CA VAL A 154 -7.18 9.41 -0.57
C VAL A 154 -6.28 8.24 -0.94
N PHE A 155 -6.04 8.09 -2.24
CA PHE A 155 -5.08 7.14 -2.81
C PHE A 155 -3.83 7.87 -3.26
N PHE A 156 -2.67 7.27 -3.04
CA PHE A 156 -1.39 7.81 -3.51
C PHE A 156 -0.34 6.71 -3.54
N ASP A 157 0.74 6.94 -4.29
CA ASP A 157 1.78 5.95 -4.49
C ASP A 157 3.07 6.39 -3.80
N ILE A 158 3.70 5.46 -3.08
CA ILE A 158 5.07 5.62 -2.57
C ILE A 158 5.85 4.39 -3.06
N ASP A 159 6.91 4.63 -3.84
CA ASP A 159 7.72 3.60 -4.47
C ASP A 159 6.86 2.59 -5.28
N ASP A 160 6.82 1.33 -4.83
CA ASP A 160 6.12 0.19 -5.44
C ASP A 160 4.81 -0.18 -4.72
N VAL A 161 4.30 0.70 -3.85
CA VAL A 161 3.09 0.49 -3.06
C VAL A 161 2.07 1.59 -3.35
N THR A 162 0.83 1.19 -3.66
CA THR A 162 -0.31 2.10 -3.64
C THR A 162 -0.92 2.09 -2.24
N TYR A 163 -1.07 3.26 -1.66
CA TYR A 163 -1.74 3.46 -0.37
C TYR A 163 -3.14 3.99 -0.57
N SER A 164 -4.04 3.59 0.33
CA SER A 164 -5.33 4.23 0.56
C SER A 164 -5.42 4.60 2.03
N VAL A 165 -5.68 5.86 2.32
CA VAL A 165 -6.02 6.32 3.66
C VAL A 165 -7.51 6.63 3.62
N TYR A 166 -8.28 5.87 4.40
CA TYR A 166 -9.68 6.12 4.65
C TYR A 166 -9.85 6.71 6.04
N TYR A 167 -10.50 7.86 6.15
CA TYR A 167 -10.82 8.51 7.42
C TYR A 167 -12.30 8.81 7.47
N LEU A 168 -12.94 8.33 8.53
CA LEU A 168 -14.35 8.57 8.79
C LEU A 168 -14.50 9.27 10.13
N ASP A 169 -15.34 10.30 10.17
CA ASP A 169 -15.84 10.92 11.40
C ASP A 169 -17.25 11.46 11.16
N PHE A 170 -18.27 10.75 11.65
CA PHE A 170 -19.67 11.12 11.48
C PHE A 170 -20.09 12.42 12.19
N TYR A 171 -19.20 13.04 12.96
CA TYR A 171 -19.47 14.26 13.71
C TYR A 171 -18.83 15.50 13.07
N LYS A 172 -18.13 15.32 11.95
CA LYS A 172 -17.48 16.39 11.18
C LYS A 172 -18.20 16.61 9.86
N SER A 173 -18.07 17.81 9.32
CA SER A 173 -18.46 18.10 7.94
C SER A 173 -17.47 17.51 6.94
N ASP A 174 -17.91 17.27 5.71
CA ASP A 174 -17.05 16.75 4.62
C ASP A 174 -15.78 17.59 4.42
N ASN A 175 -15.87 18.91 4.59
CA ASN A 175 -14.70 19.79 4.50
C ASN A 175 -13.69 19.56 5.63
N GLN A 176 -14.16 19.31 6.85
CA GLN A 176 -13.26 18.99 7.97
C GLN A 176 -12.64 17.61 7.78
N VAL A 177 -13.43 16.62 7.36
CA VAL A 177 -12.94 15.27 7.02
C VAL A 177 -11.89 15.35 5.91
N TYR A 178 -12.13 16.17 4.88
CA TYR A 178 -11.17 16.48 3.82
C TYR A 178 -9.85 17.04 4.37
N GLU A 179 -9.88 18.03 5.25
CA GLU A 179 -8.65 18.61 5.80
C GLU A 179 -7.88 17.57 6.62
N ASP A 180 -8.59 16.85 7.50
CA ASP A 180 -7.99 15.83 8.37
C ASP A 180 -7.35 14.68 7.57
N ILE A 181 -8.02 14.18 6.51
CA ILE A 181 -7.48 13.05 5.75
C ILE A 181 -6.20 13.43 4.98
N ILE A 182 -6.12 14.67 4.50
CA ILE A 182 -4.92 15.18 3.84
C ILE A 182 -3.79 15.30 4.86
N ASP A 183 -4.07 15.80 6.07
CA ASP A 183 -3.09 15.88 7.15
C ASP A 183 -2.60 14.50 7.60
N ILE A 184 -3.51 13.52 7.70
CA ILE A 184 -3.17 12.13 8.01
C ILE A 184 -2.28 11.53 6.91
N ALA A 185 -2.66 11.67 5.64
CA ALA A 185 -1.89 11.14 4.51
C ALA A 185 -0.48 11.77 4.42
N ASN A 186 -0.36 13.07 4.69
CA ASN A 186 0.91 13.80 4.65
C ASN A 186 1.96 13.33 5.68
N GLN A 187 1.54 12.61 6.73
CA GLN A 187 2.47 12.04 7.71
C GLN A 187 3.24 10.83 7.16
N MET A 188 2.77 10.22 6.07
CA MET A 188 3.35 9.00 5.48
C MET A 188 4.60 9.27 4.62
N PHE A 189 5.03 10.53 4.52
CA PHE A 189 6.28 10.98 3.86
C PHE A 189 7.30 11.48 4.88
#